data_AF-A0A7R9F0R1-F1
#
_entry.id   AF-A0A7R9F0R1-F1
#
_cell.length_a   1.000
_cell.length_b   1.000
_cell.length_c   1.000
_cell.angle_alpha   90.00
_cell.angle_beta   90.00
_cell.angle_gamma   90.00
#
_symmetry.space_group_name_H-M   'P 1'
#
loop_
_entity.id
_entity.type
_entity.pdbx_description
1 polymer ?
#
loop_
_entity_poly.entity_id
_entity_poly.type
_entity_poly.pdbx_seq_one_letter_code
_entity_poly.pdbx_strand_id
1 'polypeptide(L)'
;MWLLGLVLLLTSGQLVYSTDYCSIKCMNDVPHTMCQYKASPSSNCQGYESRKLSEDDVKSIVNQHNKLRSKVATGKEQGQPSAANMLQLVGSYRP
;
A
#
# COMPACT_ATOMS: atom_id res chain seq x y z
N MET A 1 -22.56 24.45 45.90
CA MET A 1 -22.99 24.04 44.55
C MET A 1 -21.94 24.46 43.53
N TRP A 2 -20.79 23.79 43.52
CA TRP A 2 -19.84 23.81 42.41
C TRP A 2 -19.97 22.46 41.71
N LEU A 3 -21.07 22.30 40.98
CA LEU A 3 -21.19 21.26 39.96
C LEU A 3 -20.35 21.72 38.76
N LEU A 4 -19.70 20.78 38.08
CA LEU A 4 -18.81 20.94 36.90
C LEU A 4 -17.31 20.95 37.23
N GLY A 5 -16.76 19.78 37.55
CA GLY A 5 -15.31 19.65 37.74
C GLY A 5 -14.80 18.22 37.70
N LEU A 6 -15.29 17.36 36.80
CA LEU A 6 -14.67 16.07 36.51
C LEU A 6 -15.29 15.44 35.24
N VAL A 7 -15.05 16.07 34.09
CA VAL A 7 -15.13 15.34 32.82
C VAL A 7 -13.82 14.56 32.73
N LEU A 8 -13.86 13.31 33.20
CA LEU A 8 -12.78 12.34 33.02
C LEU A 8 -12.64 12.16 31.50
N LEU A 9 -11.60 12.77 30.92
CA LEU A 9 -11.20 12.60 29.53
C LEU A 9 -10.92 11.10 29.32
N LEU A 10 -11.91 10.38 28.78
CA LEU A 10 -11.71 9.09 28.14
C LEU A 10 -10.83 9.32 26.91
N THR A 11 -9.52 9.42 27.12
CA THR A 11 -8.56 9.39 26.02
C THR A 11 -8.54 7.94 25.52
N SER A 12 -9.35 7.66 24.51
CA SER A 12 -9.26 6.42 23.73
C SER A 12 -7.86 6.33 23.13
N GLY A 13 -7.00 5.49 23.72
CA GLY A 13 -5.71 5.17 23.13
C GLY A 13 -5.93 4.46 21.80
N GLN A 14 -5.49 5.07 20.70
CA GLN A 14 -5.47 4.40 19.41
C GLN A 14 -4.38 3.32 19.46
N LEU A 15 -4.75 2.06 19.31
CA LEU A 15 -3.80 0.97 19.13
C LEU A 15 -3.20 1.10 17.71
N VAL A 16 -1.93 1.51 17.62
CA VAL A 16 -1.19 1.49 16.37
C VAL A 16 -0.70 0.06 16.15
N TYR A 17 -1.34 -0.68 15.23
CA TYR A 17 -0.87 -2.02 14.86
C TYR A 17 0.30 -1.88 13.87
N SER A 18 1.52 -2.05 14.35
CA SER A 18 2.71 -2.13 13.49
C SER A 18 2.91 -3.56 13.03
N THR A 19 3.02 -3.78 11.72
CA THR A 19 3.40 -5.10 11.19
C THR A 19 4.88 -5.34 11.46
N ASP A 20 5.23 -6.43 12.15
CA ASP A 20 6.62 -6.85 12.26
C ASP A 20 7.09 -7.48 10.94
N TYR A 21 7.63 -6.61 10.08
CA TYR A 21 8.19 -7.00 8.79
C TYR A 21 9.44 -7.89 8.93
N CYS A 22 10.12 -7.92 10.08
CA CYS A 22 11.30 -8.75 10.30
C CYS A 22 10.94 -10.22 10.56
N SER A 23 9.71 -10.48 11.03
CA SER A 23 9.19 -11.83 11.23
C SER A 23 8.67 -12.48 9.93
N ILE A 24 8.59 -11.73 8.82
CA ILE A 24 8.15 -12.27 7.52
C ILE A 24 9.31 -13.03 6.88
N LYS A 25 9.13 -14.34 6.67
CA LYS A 25 10.10 -15.19 5.96
C LYS A 25 9.88 -15.11 4.45
N CYS A 26 10.83 -14.49 3.75
CA CYS A 26 10.86 -14.49 2.29
C CYS A 26 11.60 -15.73 1.77
N MET A 27 11.42 -16.02 0.49
CA MET A 27 12.18 -17.08 -0.18
C MET A 27 13.70 -16.81 -0.07
N ASN A 28 14.47 -17.86 0.18
CA ASN A 28 15.93 -17.81 0.38
C ASN A 28 16.39 -16.95 1.57
N ASP A 29 15.55 -16.80 2.60
CA ASP A 29 15.87 -16.07 3.84
C ASP A 29 16.31 -14.61 3.62
N VAL A 30 15.91 -14.00 2.49
CA VAL A 30 16.18 -12.59 2.22
C VAL A 30 15.35 -11.73 3.18
N PRO A 31 15.94 -10.76 3.89
CA PRO A 31 15.19 -9.90 4.79
C PRO A 31 14.14 -9.08 4.03
N HIS A 32 12.97 -8.90 4.62
CA HIS A 32 11.93 -8.06 4.05
C HIS A 32 12.41 -6.61 3.88
N THR A 33 12.05 -5.94 2.78
CA THR A 33 12.51 -4.56 2.49
C THR A 33 12.24 -3.59 3.64
N MET A 34 11.04 -3.63 4.21
CA MET A 34 10.66 -2.78 5.36
C MET A 34 11.35 -3.17 6.68
N CYS A 35 11.92 -4.37 6.77
CA CYS A 35 12.77 -4.75 7.90
C CYS A 35 14.19 -4.20 7.71
N GLN A 36 14.76 -4.44 6.53
CA GLN A 36 16.13 -4.10 6.16
C GLN A 36 16.37 -2.59 6.08
N TYR A 37 15.48 -1.87 5.41
CA TYR A 37 15.59 -0.43 5.20
C TYR A 37 14.61 0.30 6.11
N LYS A 38 15.14 1.20 6.93
CA LYS A 38 14.30 2.11 7.72
C LYS A 38 13.74 3.23 6.83
N ALA A 39 12.72 3.93 7.31
CA ALA A 39 11.83 4.79 6.52
C ALA A 39 12.49 5.98 5.76
N SER A 40 13.81 6.13 5.84
CA SER A 40 14.54 7.18 5.14
C SER A 40 15.09 6.66 3.80
N PRO A 41 15.06 7.49 2.74
CA PRO A 41 15.77 7.17 1.50
C PRO A 41 17.27 6.97 1.73
N SER A 42 17.91 6.30 0.76
CA SER A 42 19.36 6.11 0.76
C SER A 42 20.10 7.45 0.78
N SER A 43 21.31 7.48 1.35
CA SER A 43 22.22 8.62 1.30
C SER A 43 22.55 9.08 -0.12
N ASN A 44 22.36 8.22 -1.12
CA ASN A 44 22.58 8.54 -2.52
C ASN A 44 21.44 9.39 -3.13
N CYS A 45 20.29 9.50 -2.47
CA CYS A 45 19.15 10.28 -2.94
C CYS A 45 19.33 11.76 -2.55
N GLN A 46 19.90 12.57 -3.44
CA GLN A 46 20.02 14.02 -3.25
C GLN A 46 18.74 14.73 -3.72
N GLY A 47 18.27 15.71 -2.94
CA GLY A 47 17.13 16.55 -3.31
C GLY A 47 15.79 15.81 -3.45
N TYR A 48 15.62 14.68 -2.76
CA TYR A 48 14.38 13.91 -2.88
C TYR A 48 13.18 14.64 -2.26
N GLU A 49 12.04 14.53 -2.91
CA GLU A 49 10.76 14.98 -2.37
C GLU A 49 9.89 13.76 -2.04
N SER A 50 9.45 13.67 -0.79
CA SER A 50 8.47 12.65 -0.42
C SER A 50 7.09 13.09 -0.91
N ARG A 51 6.46 12.27 -1.76
CA ARG A 51 5.08 12.47 -2.19
C ARG A 51 4.25 11.23 -1.90
N LYS A 52 3.09 11.43 -1.30
CA LYS A 52 2.08 10.39 -1.12
C LYS A 52 1.19 10.36 -2.36
N LEU A 53 0.77 9.17 -2.76
CA LEU A 53 -0.29 9.01 -3.74
C LEU A 53 -1.62 9.36 -3.07
N SER A 54 -2.42 10.18 -3.74
CA SER A 54 -3.82 10.39 -3.36
C SER A 54 -4.67 9.17 -3.73
N GLU A 55 -5.89 9.10 -3.19
CA GLU A 55 -6.84 8.06 -3.58
C GLU A 55 -7.18 8.10 -5.07
N ASP A 56 -7.24 9.31 -5.65
CA ASP A 56 -7.47 9.50 -7.08
C ASP A 56 -6.27 9.01 -7.92
N ASP A 57 -5.04 9.23 -7.44
CA ASP A 57 -3.84 8.67 -8.10
C ASP A 57 -3.90 7.14 -8.12
N VAL A 58 -4.19 6.53 -6.96
CA VAL A 58 -4.31 5.06 -6.84
C VAL A 58 -5.42 4.54 -7.76
N LYS A 59 -6.58 5.20 -7.76
CA LYS A 59 -7.71 4.83 -8.63
C LYS A 59 -7.34 4.93 -10.11
N SER A 60 -6.65 6.00 -10.52
CA SER A 60 -6.19 6.20 -11.89
C SER A 60 -5.22 5.08 -12.31
N ILE A 61 -4.24 4.76 -11.46
CA ILE A 61 -3.28 3.68 -11.70
C ILE A 61 -3.99 2.33 -11.83
N VAL A 62 -4.89 1.99 -10.91
CA VAL A 62 -5.63 0.71 -10.94
C VAL A 62 -6.53 0.62 -12.17
N ASN A 63 -7.22 1.69 -12.54
CA ASN A 63 -8.06 1.73 -13.74
C ASN A 63 -7.23 1.49 -15.02
N GLN A 64 -6.07 2.11 -15.11
CA GLN A 64 -5.18 1.92 -16.25
C GLN A 64 -4.67 0.47 -16.35
N HIS A 65 -4.31 -0.15 -15.23
CA HIS A 65 -3.94 -1.57 -15.21
C HIS A 65 -5.11 -2.46 -15.64
N ASN A 66 -6.31 -2.21 -15.13
CA ASN A 66 -7.49 -3.01 -15.48
C ASN A 66 -7.90 -2.86 -16.95
N LYS A 67 -7.73 -1.68 -17.55
CA LYS A 67 -7.90 -1.47 -18.99
C LYS A 67 -6.97 -2.35 -19.82
N LEU A 68 -5.68 -2.39 -19.45
CA LEU A 68 -4.69 -3.21 -20.16
C LEU A 68 -4.90 -4.71 -19.93
N ARG A 69 -5.18 -5.13 -18.68
CA ARG A 69 -5.55 -6.50 -18.35
C ARG A 69 -6.77 -6.98 -19.14
N SER A 70 -7.80 -6.15 -19.28
CA SER A 70 -8.98 -6.46 -20.09
C SER A 70 -8.65 -6.60 -21.59
N LYS A 71 -7.76 -5.75 -22.12
CA LYS A 71 -7.28 -5.86 -23.52
C LYS A 71 -6.63 -7.24 -23.77
N VAL A 72 -5.73 -7.68 -22.87
CA VAL A 72 -5.12 -9.02 -22.94
C VAL A 72 -6.18 -10.11 -22.77
N ALA A 73 -7.01 -10.02 -21.73
CA ALA A 73 -8.02 -11.04 -21.41
C ALA A 73 -8.99 -11.32 -22.56
N THR A 74 -9.34 -10.28 -23.31
CA THR A 74 -10.25 -10.36 -24.47
C THR A 74 -9.54 -10.71 -25.79
N GLY A 75 -8.25 -11.04 -25.76
CA GLY A 75 -7.47 -11.40 -26.97
C GLY A 75 -7.25 -10.23 -27.92
N LYS A 76 -7.36 -8.99 -27.45
CA LYS A 76 -7.16 -7.77 -28.25
C LYS A 76 -5.72 -7.25 -28.22
N GLU A 77 -4.84 -7.90 -27.46
CA GLU A 77 -3.40 -7.63 -27.47
C GLU A 77 -2.72 -8.55 -28.48
N GLN A 78 -2.01 -7.97 -29.44
CA GLN A 78 -1.38 -8.75 -30.50
C GLN A 78 -0.24 -9.59 -29.94
N GLY A 79 -0.18 -10.87 -30.32
CA GLY A 79 0.86 -11.79 -29.85
C GLY A 79 0.64 -12.33 -28.44
N GLN A 80 -0.53 -12.07 -27.83
CA GLN A 80 -0.92 -12.65 -26.54
C GLN A 80 -2.27 -13.38 -26.68
N PRO A 81 -2.43 -14.58 -26.09
CA PRO A 81 -3.71 -15.27 -26.08
C PRO A 81 -4.71 -14.57 -25.15
N SER A 82 -6.00 -14.86 -25.32
CA SER A 82 -7.03 -14.49 -24.35
C SER A 82 -6.81 -15.21 -23.01
N ALA A 83 -7.34 -14.64 -21.93
CA ALA A 83 -7.18 -15.19 -20.59
C ALA A 83 -8.53 -15.65 -20.02
N ALA A 84 -8.57 -16.87 -19.47
CA ALA A 84 -9.80 -17.47 -18.95
C ALA A 84 -10.25 -16.92 -17.59
N ASN A 85 -9.34 -16.38 -16.77
CA ASN A 85 -9.65 -15.94 -15.39
C ASN A 85 -8.82 -14.72 -14.96
N MET A 86 -8.82 -13.65 -15.77
CA MET A 86 -8.05 -12.44 -15.47
C MET A 86 -8.91 -11.41 -14.71
N LEU A 87 -8.90 -11.50 -13.38
CA LEU A 87 -9.68 -10.62 -12.49
C LEU A 87 -9.18 -9.16 -12.48
N GLN A 88 -10.06 -8.24 -12.14
CA GLN A 88 -9.69 -6.84 -11.90
C GLN A 88 -8.85 -6.71 -10.63
N LEU A 89 -7.89 -5.79 -10.68
CA LEU A 89 -7.12 -5.35 -9.52
C LEU A 89 -7.93 -4.33 -8.71
N VAL A 90 -7.63 -4.29 -7.41
CA VAL A 90 -8.12 -3.29 -6.46
C VAL A 90 -6.92 -2.60 -5.82
N GLY A 91 -7.06 -1.31 -5.48
CA GLY A 91 -6.04 -0.60 -4.72
C GLY A 91 -5.91 -1.19 -3.32
N SER A 92 -4.68 -1.41 -2.86
CA SER A 92 -4.41 -1.87 -1.49
C SER A 92 -3.38 -0.94 -0.85
N TYR A 93 -3.64 -0.56 0.40
CA TYR A 93 -2.71 0.19 1.24
C TYR A 93 -2.40 -0.65 2.47
N ARG A 94 -1.11 -0.91 2.70
CA ARG A 94 -0.64 -1.60 3.91
C ARG A 94 0.16 -0.60 4.75
N PRO A 95 -0.25 -0.34 6.00
CA PRO A 95 0.50 0.53 6.91
C PRO A 95 1.80 -0.11 7.43
#